data_AF-A0A164SGX5-F1
#
_entry.id   AF-A0A164SGX5-F1
#
_cell.length_a   1.000
_cell.length_b   1.000
_cell.length_c   1.000
_cell.angle_alpha   90.00
_cell.angle_beta   90.00
_cell.angle_gamma   90.00
#
_symmetry.space_group_name_H-M   'P 1'
#
loop_
_entity.id
_entity.type
_entity.pdbx_description
1 polymer ?
#
loop_
_entity_poly.entity_id
_entity_poly.type
_entity_poly.pdbx_seq_one_letter_code
_entity_poly.pdbx_strand_id
1 'polypeptide(L)'
;MPSRRPSRKRPWGAEPAPLDLDRALGGARRESGADGEWQVRTVRGGSKTYLCPGCNQEIPPGTGHVVAWQEDSFFGAETALDHRRHWHTSCWQARGRRRPR
;
A
#
# COMPACT_ATOMS: atom_id res chain seq x y z
N MET A 1 -2.06 15.07 -43.34
CA MET A 1 -3.36 15.21 -42.67
C MET A 1 -3.13 15.30 -41.16
N PRO A 2 -3.25 16.47 -40.51
CA PRO A 2 -3.07 16.54 -39.06
C PRO A 2 -4.26 15.88 -38.35
N SER A 3 -3.98 14.79 -37.61
CA SER A 3 -4.99 14.05 -36.86
C SER A 3 -5.54 14.92 -35.73
N ARG A 4 -6.86 15.18 -35.76
CA ARG A 4 -7.58 15.86 -34.68
C ARG A 4 -7.64 14.91 -33.48
N ARG A 5 -6.77 15.11 -32.49
CA ARG A 5 -6.88 14.42 -31.21
C ARG A 5 -8.19 14.85 -30.54
N PRO A 6 -9.15 13.94 -30.28
CA PRO A 6 -10.41 14.33 -29.65
C PRO A 6 -10.15 14.95 -28.28
N SER A 7 -10.79 16.09 -27.99
CA SER A 7 -10.72 16.73 -26.68
C SER A 7 -11.32 15.80 -25.63
N ARG A 8 -10.50 15.42 -24.64
CA ARG A 8 -10.88 14.55 -23.51
C ARG A 8 -11.66 15.28 -22.41
N LYS A 9 -12.12 16.51 -22.66
CA LYS A 9 -12.85 17.31 -21.67
C LYS A 9 -14.23 16.71 -21.46
N ARG A 10 -14.58 16.43 -20.20
CA ARG A 10 -15.89 15.89 -19.84
C ARG A 10 -16.98 16.92 -20.18
N PRO A 11 -18.11 16.49 -20.77
CA PRO A 11 -19.25 17.36 -21.01
C PRO A 11 -19.82 17.86 -19.67
N TRP A 12 -20.23 19.13 -19.66
CA TRP A 12 -20.78 19.78 -18.47
C TRP A 12 -22.15 19.15 -18.14
N GLY A 13 -22.30 18.63 -16.92
CA GLY A 13 -23.50 17.88 -16.49
C GLY A 13 -23.34 16.35 -16.42
N ALA A 14 -22.19 15.79 -16.84
CA ALA A 14 -21.91 14.37 -16.63
C ALA A 14 -21.65 14.07 -15.15
N GLU A 15 -22.37 13.09 -14.58
CA GLU A 15 -22.19 12.66 -13.19
C GLU A 15 -20.71 12.43 -12.88
N PRO A 16 -20.18 12.93 -11.76
CA PRO A 16 -18.79 12.71 -11.38
C PRO A 16 -18.50 11.20 -11.36
N ALA A 17 -17.35 10.79 -11.90
CA ALA A 17 -16.94 9.39 -11.83
C ALA A 17 -16.92 8.96 -10.35
N PRO A 18 -17.37 7.73 -10.02
CA PRO A 18 -17.35 7.25 -8.66
C PRO A 18 -15.93 7.38 -8.10
N LEU A 19 -15.84 7.85 -6.85
CA LEU A 19 -14.56 8.01 -6.15
C LEU A 19 -13.86 6.66 -6.10
N ASP A 20 -12.75 6.56 -6.81
CA ASP A 20 -11.87 5.40 -6.75
C ASP A 20 -11.14 5.45 -5.40
N LEU A 21 -11.64 4.67 -4.43
CA LEU A 21 -11.11 4.66 -3.06
C LEU A 21 -9.66 4.18 -3.01
N ASP A 22 -9.24 3.31 -3.93
CA ASP A 22 -7.84 2.90 -4.07
C ASP A 22 -6.99 4.13 -4.42
N ARG A 23 -7.45 4.97 -5.35
CA ARG A 23 -6.76 6.22 -5.66
C ARG A 23 -6.86 7.26 -4.55
N ALA A 24 -8.01 7.39 -3.90
CA ALA A 24 -8.28 8.41 -2.88
C ALA A 24 -7.49 8.16 -1.59
N LEU A 25 -7.29 6.89 -1.21
CA LEU A 25 -6.51 6.48 -0.05
C LEU A 25 -5.03 6.19 -0.40
N GLY A 26 -4.60 6.51 -1.61
CA GLY A 26 -3.22 6.28 -2.07
C GLY A 26 -2.82 4.80 -2.12
N GLY A 27 -3.78 3.91 -2.35
CA GLY A 27 -3.62 2.45 -2.49
C GLY A 27 -3.54 1.70 -1.16
N ALA A 28 -3.86 2.38 -0.05
CA ALA A 28 -3.86 1.78 1.28
C ALA A 28 -5.23 1.15 1.58
N ARG A 29 -5.22 -0.10 2.05
CA ARG A 29 -6.38 -0.84 2.52
C ARG A 29 -6.20 -1.20 3.99
N ARG A 30 -7.31 -1.21 4.72
CA ARG A 30 -7.34 -1.68 6.12
C ARG A 30 -7.40 -3.20 6.14
N GLU A 31 -6.61 -3.83 7.00
CA GLU A 31 -6.68 -5.26 7.29
C GLU A 31 -6.65 -5.51 8.80
N SER A 32 -7.66 -6.21 9.28
CA SER A 32 -7.74 -6.74 10.65
C SER A 32 -7.03 -8.09 10.75
N GLY A 33 -6.28 -8.32 11.82
CA GLY A 33 -5.61 -9.59 12.12
C GLY A 33 -5.55 -9.90 13.62
N ALA A 34 -5.07 -11.09 13.98
CA ALA A 34 -4.86 -11.47 15.38
C ALA A 34 -3.85 -10.56 16.10
N ASP A 35 -3.00 -9.91 15.33
CA ASP A 35 -1.97 -8.95 15.71
C ASP A 35 -2.43 -7.48 15.70
N GLY A 36 -3.71 -7.22 15.41
CA GLY A 36 -4.34 -5.89 15.48
C GLY A 36 -4.85 -5.34 14.14
N GLU A 37 -5.14 -4.04 14.12
CA GLU A 37 -5.58 -3.30 12.94
C GLU A 37 -4.40 -2.70 12.17
N TRP A 38 -4.33 -3.01 10.87
CA TRP A 38 -3.23 -2.59 10.01
C TRP A 38 -3.74 -1.81 8.80
N GLN A 39 -2.97 -0.81 8.39
CA GLN A 39 -3.05 -0.24 7.05
C GLN A 39 -1.98 -0.87 6.19
N VAL A 40 -2.37 -1.23 4.98
CA VAL A 40 -1.59 -2.05 4.09
C VAL A 40 -1.61 -1.42 2.72
N ARG A 41 -0.44 -1.17 2.15
CA ARG A 41 -0.32 -0.68 0.77
C ARG A 41 0.54 -1.61 -0.06
N THR A 42 0.05 -1.96 -1.24
CA THR A 42 0.84 -2.72 -2.22
C THR A 42 1.72 -1.77 -3.03
N VAL A 43 3.02 -2.07 -3.09
CA VAL A 43 4.02 -1.30 -3.82
C VAL A 43 4.53 -2.14 -4.98
N ARG A 44 4.55 -1.59 -6.20
CA ARG A 44 5.02 -2.33 -7.38
C ARG A 44 6.54 -2.49 -7.44
N GLY A 45 7.28 -1.66 -6.71
CA GLY A 45 8.74 -1.71 -6.61
C GLY A 45 9.27 -0.44 -5.93
N GLY A 46 10.36 -0.58 -5.18
CA GLY A 46 11.07 0.54 -4.55
C GLY A 46 12.49 0.70 -5.11
N SER A 47 13.14 1.82 -4.84
CA SER A 47 14.54 2.06 -5.19
C SER A 47 15.54 1.59 -4.13
N LYS A 48 15.06 1.21 -2.93
CA LYS A 48 15.87 0.79 -1.79
C LYS A 48 15.60 -0.67 -1.46
N THR A 49 16.61 -1.33 -0.89
CA THR A 49 16.48 -2.63 -0.25
C THR A 49 15.88 -2.48 1.15
N TYR A 50 14.97 -3.36 1.52
CA TYR A 50 14.36 -3.39 2.86
C TYR A 50 14.45 -4.78 3.47
N LEU A 51 14.43 -4.91 4.79
CA LEU A 51 14.37 -6.21 5.46
C LEU A 51 12.93 -6.60 5.79
N CYS A 52 12.55 -7.82 5.43
CA CYS A 52 11.21 -8.35 5.69
C CYS A 52 11.10 -8.94 7.11
N PRO A 53 10.22 -8.45 8.00
CA PRO A 53 10.09 -8.98 9.36
C PRO A 53 9.63 -10.43 9.45
N GLY A 54 8.89 -10.94 8.46
CA GLY A 54 8.33 -12.30 8.50
C GLY A 54 9.31 -13.41 8.13
N CYS A 55 10.37 -13.10 7.38
CA CYS A 55 11.38 -14.08 6.96
C CYS A 55 12.82 -13.64 7.21
N ASN A 56 13.03 -12.40 7.68
CA ASN A 56 14.33 -11.76 7.86
C ASN A 56 15.22 -11.72 6.61
N GLN A 57 14.62 -11.83 5.43
CA GLN A 57 15.30 -11.73 4.13
C GLN A 57 15.13 -10.32 3.55
N GLU A 58 16.09 -9.94 2.72
CA GLU A 58 16.07 -8.68 1.99
C GLU A 58 15.03 -8.69 0.85
N ILE A 59 14.35 -7.55 0.70
CA ILE A 59 13.46 -7.22 -0.41
C ILE A 59 14.27 -6.32 -1.35
N PRO A 60 14.76 -6.82 -2.49
CA PRO A 60 15.59 -6.03 -3.39
C PRO A 60 14.77 -4.94 -4.11
N PRO A 61 15.44 -3.87 -4.59
CA PRO A 61 14.80 -2.82 -5.36
C PRO A 61 14.09 -3.38 -6.60
N GLY A 62 13.00 -2.73 -7.02
CA GLY A 62 12.14 -3.20 -8.11
C GLY A 62 11.21 -4.37 -7.75
N THR A 63 11.36 -4.98 -6.57
CA THR A 63 10.48 -6.08 -6.14
C THR A 63 9.15 -5.54 -5.63
N GLY A 64 8.06 -6.10 -6.17
CA GLY A 64 6.72 -5.84 -5.67
C GLY A 64 6.56 -6.37 -4.23
N HIS A 65 6.21 -5.48 -3.31
CA HIS A 65 6.13 -5.80 -1.88
C HIS A 65 5.00 -5.02 -1.21
N VAL A 66 4.72 -5.37 0.04
CA VAL A 66 3.66 -4.78 0.85
C VAL A 66 4.29 -3.89 1.91
N VAL A 67 3.73 -2.70 2.12
CA VAL A 67 4.08 -1.82 3.21
C VAL A 67 2.92 -1.82 4.19
N ALA A 68 3.19 -2.19 5.45
CA ALA A 68 2.19 -2.26 6.50
C ALA A 68 2.60 -1.41 7.71
N TRP A 69 1.64 -0.71 8.29
CA TRP A 69 1.79 0.06 9.53
C TRP A 69 0.53 -0.07 10.38
N GLN A 70 0.67 0.00 11.71
CA GLN A 70 -0.48 -0.10 12.61
C GLN A 70 -1.29 1.20 12.58
N GLU A 71 -2.62 1.10 12.57
CA GLU A 71 -3.49 2.28 12.74
C GLU A 71 -3.31 2.90 14.13
N ASP A 72 -3.14 2.05 15.14
CA ASP A 72 -3.16 2.42 16.55
C ASP A 72 -1.75 2.71 17.08
N SER A 73 -1.08 3.68 16.46
CA SER A 73 0.09 4.28 17.12
C SER A 73 -0.43 5.30 18.13
N PHE A 74 -0.20 5.03 19.42
CA PHE A 74 -0.58 5.88 20.58
C PHE A 74 -0.23 7.38 20.43
N PHE A 75 0.66 7.73 19.49
CA PHE A 75 1.16 9.08 19.24
C PHE A 75 0.57 9.74 17.97
N GLY A 76 -0.46 9.16 17.36
CA GLY A 76 -1.16 9.70 16.20
C GLY A 76 -0.70 9.11 14.86
N ALA A 77 -1.48 9.41 13.82
CA ALA A 77 -1.31 8.85 12.47
C ALA A 77 0.05 9.17 11.83
N GLU A 78 0.70 10.26 12.23
CA GLU A 78 2.01 10.67 11.68
C GLU A 78 3.16 9.80 12.19
N THR A 79 3.15 9.42 13.47
CA THR A 79 4.13 8.48 14.05
C THR A 79 3.92 7.05 13.52
N ALA A 80 2.67 6.67 13.24
CA ALA A 80 2.35 5.40 12.59
C ALA A 80 3.02 5.25 11.21
N LEU A 81 3.11 6.35 10.46
CA LEU A 81 3.78 6.38 9.15
C LEU A 81 5.30 6.24 9.26
N ASP A 82 5.90 6.60 10.39
CA ASP A 82 7.34 6.42 10.62
C ASP A 82 7.69 4.94 10.82
N HIS A 83 6.79 4.17 11.43
CA HIS A 83 6.95 2.73 11.65
C HIS A 83 6.48 1.84 10.49
N ARG A 84 6.56 2.32 9.24
CA ARG A 84 6.24 1.52 8.04
C ARG A 84 7.18 0.32 7.92
N ARG A 85 6.61 -0.87 8.00
CA ARG A 85 7.33 -2.14 7.83
C ARG A 85 7.13 -2.66 6.42
N HIS A 86 8.22 -3.13 5.80
CA HIS A 86 8.20 -3.67 4.44
C HIS A 86 8.17 -5.20 4.49
N TRP A 87 7.22 -5.80 3.79
CA TRP A 87 6.98 -7.24 3.79
C TRP A 87 6.95 -7.76 2.36
N HIS A 88 7.48 -8.96 2.13
CA HIS A 88 7.09 -9.71 0.94
C HIS A 88 5.58 -9.95 0.95
N THR A 89 4.94 -9.89 -0.21
CA THR A 89 3.49 -10.13 -0.34
C THR A 89 3.07 -11.47 0.25
N SER A 90 3.83 -12.53 -0.01
CA SER A 90 3.58 -13.86 0.55
C SER A 90 3.77 -13.93 2.07
N CYS A 91 4.76 -13.20 2.60
CA CYS A 91 5.01 -13.14 4.04
C CYS A 91 3.90 -12.36 4.77
N TRP A 92 3.39 -11.29 4.16
CA TRP A 92 2.25 -10.54 4.69
C TRP A 92 0.98 -11.39 4.79
N GLN A 93 0.68 -12.18 3.76
CA GLN A 93 -0.47 -13.09 3.76
C GLN A 93 -0.32 -14.21 4.80
N ALA A 94 0.91 -14.62 5.08
CA ALA A 94 1.23 -15.66 6.07
C ALA A 94 1.50 -15.11 7.48
N ARG A 95 1.34 -13.80 7.74
CA ARG A 95 1.77 -13.14 8.99
C ARG A 95 1.18 -13.75 10.27
N GLY A 96 -0.07 -14.22 10.21
CA GLY A 96 -0.72 -14.88 11.36
C GLY A 96 -0.15 -16.27 11.69
N ARG A 97 0.50 -16.93 10.73
CA ARG A 97 1.09 -18.27 10.88
C ARG A 97 2.60 -18.24 11.03
N ARG A 98 3.24 -17.25 10.40
CA ARG A 98 4.68 -16.98 10.49
C ARG A 98 4.88 -15.82 11.46
N ARG A 99 4.93 -16.14 12.76
CA ARG A 99 5.37 -15.16 13.76
C ARG A 99 6.82 -14.71 13.42
N PRO A 100 7.11 -13.41 13.38
CA PRO A 100 8.49 -12.90 13.33
C PRO A 100 9.27 -13.53 14.50
N ARG A 101 10.49 -13.99 14.24
CA ARG A 101 11.37 -14.54 15.28
C ARG A 101 12.20 -13.42 15.91
#